data_AF-A0A6N7FPG7-F1
#
_entry.id   AF-A0A6N7FPG7-F1
#
_cell.length_a   1.000
_cell.length_b   1.000
_cell.length_c   1.000
_cell.angle_alpha   90.00
_cell.angle_beta   90.00
_cell.angle_gamma   90.00
#
_symmetry.space_group_name_H-M   'P 1'
#
loop_
_entity.id
_entity.type
_entity.pdbx_description
1 polymer ?
#
loop_
_entity_poly.entity_id
_entity_poly.type
_entity_poly.pdbx_seq_one_letter_code
_entity_poly.pdbx_strand_id
1 'polypeptide(L)'
;MPGKKRDRRREQGGGAEDAPTARQLLHWATGDRDAEAEALAEAAGDEVSEEDAELAVKRAHGDLGSEEPAPEGDVATPADAEHVHEERRG
;
A
#
# COMPACT_ATOMS: atom_id res chain seq x y z
N MET A 1 -23.32 41.69 -8.19
CA MET A 1 -23.38 40.69 -7.10
C MET A 1 -23.60 39.31 -7.70
N PRO A 2 -22.98 38.25 -7.16
CA PRO A 2 -22.34 37.17 -7.91
C PRO A 2 -23.02 35.80 -7.74
N GLY A 3 -22.82 34.90 -8.70
CA GLY A 3 -23.04 33.45 -8.53
C GLY A 3 -22.12 32.69 -9.47
N LYS A 4 -20.96 32.20 -8.99
CA LYS A 4 -20.75 30.81 -8.52
C LYS A 4 -21.04 29.81 -9.64
N LYS A 5 -20.12 28.97 -10.13
CA LYS A 5 -18.87 28.40 -9.57
C LYS A 5 -17.99 28.02 -10.78
N ARG A 6 -16.80 28.62 -10.92
CA ARG A 6 -15.51 27.93 -10.72
C ARG A 6 -15.45 26.53 -11.34
N ASP A 7 -14.78 26.47 -12.48
CA ASP A 7 -13.98 25.35 -12.93
C ASP A 7 -13.44 24.51 -11.77
N ARG A 8 -13.76 23.22 -11.78
CA ARG A 8 -12.94 22.17 -11.18
C ARG A 8 -13.03 20.93 -12.07
N ARG A 9 -12.51 21.08 -13.28
CA ARG A 9 -11.86 19.99 -14.01
C ARG A 9 -10.54 19.72 -13.28
N ARG A 10 -10.17 18.44 -13.14
CA ARG A 10 -8.96 17.89 -12.46
C ARG A 10 -9.03 17.99 -10.92
N GLU A 11 -8.84 16.92 -10.14
CA GLU A 11 -7.92 15.79 -10.28
C GLU A 11 -8.57 14.51 -9.73
N GLN A 12 -8.91 13.56 -10.60
CA GLN A 12 -8.96 12.13 -10.25
C GLN A 12 -7.72 11.55 -10.92
N GLY A 13 -6.63 11.53 -10.17
CA GLY A 13 -5.31 11.11 -10.63
C GLY A 13 -4.51 10.51 -9.47
N GLY A 14 -5.19 9.76 -8.60
CA GLY A 14 -4.59 9.07 -7.46
C GLY A 14 -5.46 7.89 -7.08
N GLY A 15 -5.53 6.88 -7.96
CA GLY A 15 -6.51 5.79 -7.79
C GLY A 15 -6.15 4.47 -8.44
N ALA A 16 -4.90 4.29 -8.85
CA ALA A 16 -4.39 3.01 -9.33
C ALA A 16 -3.04 2.65 -8.71
N GLU A 17 -2.23 3.66 -8.33
CA GLU A 17 -0.90 3.46 -7.75
C GLU A 17 -0.97 3.20 -6.23
N ASP A 18 -2.00 3.67 -5.52
CA ASP A 18 -2.17 3.50 -4.08
C ASP A 18 -3.07 2.32 -3.65
N ALA A 19 -3.53 1.49 -4.59
CA ALA A 19 -4.49 0.42 -4.31
C ALA A 19 -3.85 -0.98 -4.42
N PRO A 20 -4.28 -1.97 -3.61
CA PRO A 20 -3.82 -3.34 -3.76
C PRO A 20 -4.16 -3.90 -5.14
N THR A 21 -3.22 -4.62 -5.74
CA THR A 21 -3.43 -5.21 -7.06
C THR A 21 -4.33 -6.44 -6.99
N ALA A 22 -4.93 -6.84 -8.11
CA ALA A 22 -5.73 -8.07 -8.17
C ALA A 22 -4.90 -9.33 -7.82
N ARG A 23 -3.60 -9.33 -8.15
CA ARG A 23 -2.66 -10.40 -7.80
C ARG A 23 -2.44 -10.45 -6.29
N GLN A 24 -2.22 -9.29 -5.68
CA GLN A 24 -2.06 -9.18 -4.24
C GLN A 24 -3.33 -9.64 -3.48
N LEU A 25 -4.51 -9.19 -3.91
CA LEU A 25 -5.79 -9.60 -3.31
C LEU A 25 -6.05 -11.11 -3.43
N LEU A 26 -5.59 -11.75 -4.51
CA LEU A 26 -5.65 -13.20 -4.65
C LEU A 26 -4.81 -13.89 -3.57
N HIS A 27 -3.57 -13.43 -3.38
CA HIS A 27 -2.64 -14.03 -2.43
C HIS A 27 -3.05 -13.80 -0.97
N TRP A 28 -3.58 -12.61 -0.67
CA TRP A 28 -4.26 -12.31 0.59
C TRP A 28 -5.38 -13.32 0.87
N ALA A 29 -6.26 -13.57 -0.11
CA ALA A 29 -7.38 -14.50 0.04
C ALA A 29 -6.93 -15.97 0.21
N THR A 30 -5.78 -16.35 -0.35
CA THR A 30 -5.21 -17.70 -0.17
C THR A 30 -4.34 -17.82 1.08
N GLY A 31 -4.03 -16.72 1.76
CA GLY A 31 -3.11 -16.68 2.90
C GLY A 31 -1.64 -16.87 2.52
N ASP A 32 -1.28 -16.60 1.26
CA ASP A 32 0.09 -16.72 0.75
C ASP A 32 0.81 -15.37 0.90
N ARG A 33 1.41 -15.15 2.08
CA ARG A 33 1.98 -13.86 2.48
C ARG A 33 3.22 -13.48 1.66
N ASP A 34 4.03 -14.47 1.29
CA ASP A 34 5.26 -14.24 0.51
C ASP A 34 4.89 -13.79 -0.91
N ALA A 35 3.90 -14.45 -1.53
CA ALA A 35 3.40 -14.05 -2.86
C ALA A 35 2.60 -12.73 -2.81
N GLU A 36 1.96 -12.42 -1.68
CA GLU A 36 1.33 -11.12 -1.44
C GLU A 36 2.39 -10.00 -1.41
N ALA A 37 3.51 -10.20 -0.71
CA ALA A 37 4.61 -9.25 -0.62
C ALA A 37 5.33 -9.05 -1.97
N GLU A 38 5.57 -10.12 -2.74
CA GLU A 38 6.14 -10.00 -4.09
C GLU A 38 5.24 -9.14 -5.00
N ALA A 39 3.92 -9.41 -4.98
CA ALA A 39 2.96 -8.63 -5.76
C ALA A 39 2.86 -7.17 -5.32
N LEU A 40 3.09 -6.90 -4.04
CA LEU A 40 3.13 -5.55 -3.49
C LEU A 40 4.41 -4.80 -3.90
N ALA A 41 5.58 -5.44 -3.82
CA ALA A 41 6.84 -4.86 -4.27
C ALA A 41 6.80 -4.53 -5.78
N GLU A 42 6.24 -5.44 -6.60
CA GLU A 42 6.03 -5.20 -8.03
C GLU A 42 5.15 -3.97 -8.29
N ALA A 43 4.14 -3.75 -7.43
CA ALA A 43 3.22 -2.62 -7.55
C ALA A 43 3.81 -1.28 -7.05
N ALA A 44 4.64 -1.31 -6.01
CA ALA A 44 5.27 -0.13 -5.43
C ALA A 44 6.49 0.36 -6.23
N GLY A 45 7.06 -0.48 -7.09
CA GLY A 45 8.13 -0.12 -8.01
C GLY A 45 9.54 -0.29 -7.41
N ASP A 46 10.55 0.08 -8.20
CA ASP A 46 11.96 -0.32 -7.99
C ASP A 46 12.61 0.22 -6.70
N GLU A 47 12.02 1.22 -6.04
CA GLU A 47 12.55 1.81 -4.80
C GLU A 47 12.20 0.96 -3.57
N VAL A 48 11.10 0.21 -3.62
CA VAL A 48 10.63 -0.66 -2.54
C VAL A 48 11.19 -2.05 -2.74
N SER A 49 11.90 -2.57 -1.74
CA SER A 49 12.40 -3.94 -1.77
C SER A 49 11.31 -4.96 -1.38
N GLU A 50 11.50 -6.22 -1.78
CA GLU A 50 10.64 -7.32 -1.32
C GLU A 50 10.60 -7.41 0.22
N GLU A 51 11.69 -7.09 0.90
CA GLU A 51 11.74 -7.06 2.37
C GLU A 51 10.87 -5.94 2.97
N ASP A 52 10.83 -4.77 2.32
CA ASP A 52 9.98 -3.64 2.75
C ASP A 52 8.50 -3.99 2.57
N ALA A 53 8.17 -4.61 1.43
CA ALA A 53 6.84 -5.12 1.16
C ALA A 53 6.42 -6.24 2.12
N GLU A 54 7.32 -7.17 2.46
CA GLU A 54 7.04 -8.24 3.41
C GLU A 54 6.71 -7.68 4.80
N LEU A 55 7.44 -6.66 5.25
CA LEU A 55 7.16 -6.00 6.52
C LEU A 55 5.80 -5.29 6.49
N ALA A 56 5.49 -4.58 5.40
CA ALA A 56 4.18 -3.93 5.23
C ALA A 56 3.02 -4.94 5.27
N VAL A 57 3.16 -6.09 4.60
CA VAL A 57 2.19 -7.20 4.66
C VAL A 57 2.06 -7.73 6.09
N LYS A 58 3.17 -8.01 6.78
CA LYS A 58 3.12 -8.47 8.18
C LYS A 58 2.44 -7.46 9.11
N ARG A 59 2.60 -6.15 8.89
CA ARG A 59 1.89 -5.09 9.62
C ARG A 59 0.38 -5.13 9.34
N ALA A 60 -0.02 -5.24 8.07
CA ALA A 60 -1.43 -5.34 7.68
C ALA A 60 -2.14 -6.56 8.28
N HIS A 61 -1.44 -7.70 8.34
CA HIS A 61 -1.97 -8.94 8.94
C HIS A 61 -1.86 -8.96 10.48
N GLY A 62 -1.24 -7.95 11.11
CA GLY A 62 -1.04 -7.88 12.56
C GLY A 62 -0.02 -8.89 13.10
N ASP A 63 0.86 -9.43 12.26
CA ASP A 63 1.84 -10.45 12.62
C ASP A 63 3.00 -9.90 13.48
N LEU A 64 3.25 -8.59 13.47
CA LEU A 64 4.35 -7.95 14.18
C LEU A 64 4.01 -7.53 15.63
N GLY A 65 2.79 -7.80 16.07
CA GLY A 65 2.31 -7.46 17.40
C GLY A 65 1.88 -5.99 17.56
N SER A 66 1.26 -5.69 18.70
CA SER A 66 0.47 -4.47 18.95
C SER A 66 1.25 -3.15 19.05
N GLU A 67 2.57 -3.17 18.84
CA GLU A 67 3.43 -1.99 19.04
C GLU A 67 3.66 -1.19 17.76
N GLU A 68 3.38 -1.75 16.58
CA GLU A 68 3.47 -1.03 15.31
C GLU A 68 2.09 -0.55 14.83
N PRO A 69 2.01 0.65 14.23
CA PRO A 69 0.76 1.12 13.64
C PRO A 69 0.33 0.18 12.51
N ALA A 70 -0.84 -0.43 12.67
CA ALA A 70 -1.46 -1.16 11.58
C ALA A 70 -1.86 -0.17 10.46
N PRO A 71 -1.74 -0.56 9.18
CA PRO A 71 -2.27 0.24 8.09
C PRO A 71 -3.79 0.40 8.22
N GLU A 72 -4.35 1.38 7.51
CA GLU A 72 -5.78 1.69 7.58
C GLU A 72 -6.69 0.56 7.04
N GLY A 73 -6.13 -0.45 6.38
CA GLY A 73 -6.86 -1.59 5.79
C GLY A 73 -6.23 -2.96 6.06
N ASP A 74 -7.02 -4.02 5.81
CA ASP A 74 -6.64 -5.42 6.02
C ASP A 74 -5.60 -5.96 5.02
N VAL A 75 -5.24 -5.15 4.01
CA VAL A 75 -4.30 -5.46 2.94
C VAL A 75 -3.37 -4.27 2.80
N ALA A 76 -2.06 -4.52 2.78
CA ALA A 76 -1.07 -3.47 2.60
C ALA A 76 -1.20 -2.81 1.20
N THR A 77 -0.98 -1.51 1.13
CA THR A 77 -0.94 -0.74 -0.12
C THR A 77 0.50 -0.42 -0.51
N PRO A 78 0.77 -0.04 -1.77
CA PRO A 78 2.09 0.43 -2.17
C PRO A 78 2.63 1.55 -1.28
N ALA A 79 1.78 2.49 -0.87
CA ALA A 79 2.13 3.55 0.08
C ALA A 79 2.60 3.02 1.46
N ASP A 80 2.03 1.91 1.94
CA ASP A 80 2.48 1.29 3.20
C ASP A 80 3.89 0.70 3.05
N ALA A 81 4.21 0.14 1.89
CA ALA A 81 5.54 -0.40 1.60
C ALA A 81 6.59 0.71 1.40
N GLU A 82 6.21 1.80 0.74
CA GLU A 82 7.04 3.02 0.65
C GLU A 82 7.30 3.60 2.05
N HIS A 83 6.29 3.66 2.91
CA HIS A 83 6.46 4.14 4.28
C HIS A 83 7.47 3.29 5.07
N VAL A 84 7.38 1.96 4.96
CA VAL A 84 8.39 1.04 5.54
C VAL A 84 9.78 1.35 4.99
N HIS A 85 9.92 1.54 3.68
CA HIS A 85 11.19 1.83 3.05
C HIS A 85 11.81 3.13 3.62
N GLU A 86 11.01 4.18 3.75
CA GLU A 86 11.44 5.45 4.35
C GLU A 86 11.86 5.28 5.82
N GLU A 87 11.09 4.54 6.62
CA GLU A 87 11.40 4.27 8.03
C GLU A 87 12.74 3.53 8.20
N ARG A 88 13.03 2.56 7.33
CA ARG A 88 14.28 1.77 7.38
C ARG A 88 15.51 2.55 6.94
N ARG A 89 15.33 3.66 6.22
CA ARG A 89 16.42 4.51 5.71
C ARG A 89 16.80 5.64 6.68
N GLY A 90 15.93 5.99 7.63
CA GLY A 90 16.17 6.99 8.69
C GLY A 90 17.05 6.48 9.82
#